data_AF-A0A2Z6R2R6-F1
#
_entry.id   AF-A0A2Z6R2R6-F1
#
_cell.length_a   1.000
_cell.length_b   1.000
_cell.length_c   1.000
_cell.angle_alpha   90.00
_cell.angle_beta   90.00
_cell.angle_gamma   90.00
#
_symmetry.space_group_name_H-M   'P 1'
#
loop_
_entity.id
_entity.type
_entity.pdbx_description
1 polymer ?
#
loop_
_entity_poly.entity_id
_entity_poly.type
_entity_poly.pdbx_seq_one_letter_code
_entity_poly.pdbx_strand_id
1 'polypeptide(L)'
;MVNYKDIESALVEVIKIAYSQGTKKYDKMGLTYVSYLKIMQRKRDPDEHCRYVAKQRTPNKEVYNERMADFKDWYNKEVYQSLEKLYKLYLSFANQEEVVQKRSTEEVNEILKLHKLEI
;
A
#
# COMPACT_ATOMS: atom_id res chain seq x y z
N MET A 1 7.87 -12.09 1.45
CA MET A 1 6.63 -11.42 1.88
C MET A 1 6.79 -9.94 1.58
N VAL A 2 5.82 -9.31 0.90
CA VAL A 2 5.89 -7.87 0.58
C VAL A 2 5.79 -7.07 1.88
N ASN A 3 6.62 -6.04 2.07
CA ASN A 3 6.59 -5.14 3.23
C ASN A 3 6.63 -3.66 2.81
N TYR A 4 6.54 -2.74 3.77
CA TYR A 4 6.51 -1.30 3.46
C TYR A 4 7.74 -0.79 2.69
N LYS A 5 8.91 -1.45 2.77
CA LYS A 5 10.10 -1.07 2.01
C LYS A 5 9.97 -1.34 0.52
N ASP A 6 9.22 -2.37 0.14
CA ASP A 6 8.90 -2.62 -1.27
C ASP A 6 8.00 -1.51 -1.82
N ILE A 7 6.99 -1.11 -1.04
CA ILE A 7 6.09 0.02 -1.37
C ILE A 7 6.87 1.34 -1.42
N GLU A 8 7.74 1.60 -0.45
CA GLU A 8 8.61 2.78 -0.41
C GLU A 8 9.46 2.90 -1.68
N SER A 9 10.10 1.80 -2.07
CA SER A 9 10.95 1.74 -3.25
C SER A 9 10.15 1.99 -4.54
N ALA A 10 8.97 1.37 -4.65
CA ALA A 10 8.07 1.57 -5.79
C ALA A 10 7.52 3.00 -5.87
N LEU A 11 7.20 3.63 -4.73
CA LEU A 11 6.81 5.05 -4.68
C LEU A 11 7.93 5.95 -5.20
N VAL A 12 9.17 5.71 -4.79
CA VAL A 12 10.34 6.46 -5.29
C VAL A 12 10.53 6.27 -6.80
N GLU A 13 10.32 5.06 -7.32
CA GLU A 13 10.39 4.79 -8.76
C GLU A 13 9.32 5.58 -9.53
N VAL A 14 8.06 5.56 -9.09
CA VAL A 14 6.96 6.34 -9.69
C VAL A 14 7.28 7.84 -9.68
N ILE A 15 7.81 8.36 -8.57
CA ILE A 15 8.18 9.78 -8.45
C ILE A 15 9.26 10.15 -9.46
N LYS A 16 10.33 9.33 -9.56
CA LYS A 16 11.43 9.57 -10.51
C LYS A 16 10.93 9.56 -11.96
N ILE A 17 10.15 8.54 -12.32
CA ILE A 17 9.62 8.38 -13.68
C ILE A 17 8.62 9.48 -14.02
N ALA A 18 7.80 9.94 -13.07
CA ALA A 18 6.89 11.05 -13.29
C ALA A 18 7.64 12.35 -13.58
N TYR A 19 8.62 12.73 -12.75
CA TYR A 19 9.38 13.95 -12.97
C TYR A 19 10.26 13.90 -14.23
N SER A 20 10.76 12.72 -14.62
CA SER A 20 11.56 12.58 -15.85
C SER A 20 10.76 12.88 -17.13
N GLN A 21 9.43 12.88 -17.08
CA GLN A 21 8.61 13.21 -18.25
C GLN A 21 8.63 14.69 -18.62
N GLY A 22 9.04 15.59 -17.71
CA GLY A 22 9.23 17.01 -18.00
C GLY A 22 7.97 17.78 -18.40
N THR A 23 6.78 17.38 -17.93
CA THR A 23 5.53 18.12 -18.18
C THR A 23 4.75 18.39 -16.89
N LYS A 24 4.01 19.52 -16.88
CA LYS A 24 3.16 19.93 -15.75
C LYS A 24 2.18 18.84 -15.28
N LYS A 25 1.70 17.99 -16.20
CA LYS A 25 0.80 16.87 -15.88
C LYS A 25 1.51 15.88 -14.95
N TYR A 26 2.72 15.47 -15.32
CA TYR A 26 3.48 14.50 -14.55
C TYR A 26 4.17 15.12 -13.33
N ASP A 27 4.48 16.42 -13.34
CA ASP A 27 4.95 17.11 -12.14
C ASP A 27 3.90 17.11 -11.03
N LYS A 28 2.63 17.39 -11.39
CA LYS A 28 1.50 17.29 -10.45
C LYS A 28 1.34 15.88 -9.90
N MET A 29 1.45 14.88 -10.77
CA MET A 29 1.43 13.47 -10.37
C MET A 29 2.59 13.15 -9.41
N GLY A 30 3.82 13.53 -9.74
CA GLY A 30 5.00 13.34 -8.90
C GLY A 30 4.81 13.92 -7.51
N LEU A 31 4.29 15.15 -7.40
CA LEU A 31 3.97 15.79 -6.11
C LEU A 31 2.95 15.00 -5.29
N THR A 32 1.94 14.42 -5.93
CA THR A 32 0.97 13.55 -5.26
C THR A 32 1.66 12.31 -4.66
N TYR A 33 2.52 11.63 -5.42
CA TYR A 33 3.24 10.45 -4.93
C TYR A 33 4.31 10.78 -3.89
N VAL A 34 4.98 11.95 -3.97
CA VAL A 34 5.85 12.47 -2.90
C VAL A 34 5.07 12.64 -1.60
N SER A 35 3.83 13.12 -1.68
CA SER A 35 2.98 13.29 -0.49
C SER A 35 2.64 11.93 0.14
N TYR A 36 2.34 10.91 -0.67
CA TYR A 36 2.11 9.55 -0.18
C TYR A 36 3.35 8.95 0.51
N LEU A 37 4.53 9.09 -0.10
CA LEU A 37 5.79 8.65 0.48
C LEU A 37 6.05 9.31 1.85
N LYS A 38 5.92 10.64 1.93
CA LYS A 38 6.12 11.38 3.18
C LYS A 38 5.12 11.00 4.26
N ILE A 39 3.85 10.77 3.91
CA ILE A 39 2.83 10.34 4.87
C ILE A 39 3.22 8.98 5.45
N MET A 40 3.57 8.01 4.60
CA MET A 40 3.96 6.66 5.02
C MET A 40 5.20 6.67 5.92
N GLN A 41 6.25 7.41 5.55
CA GLN A 41 7.50 7.52 6.32
C GLN A 41 7.32 8.14 7.72
N ARG A 42 6.23 8.88 7.95
CA ARG A 42 5.91 9.50 9.24
C ARG A 42 5.07 8.61 10.15
N LYS A 43 4.60 7.46 9.67
CA LYS A 43 3.76 6.56 10.47
C LYS A 43 4.61 5.79 11.46
N ARG A 44 4.07 5.63 12.67
CA ARG A 44 4.67 4.80 13.72
C ARG A 44 4.81 3.35 13.26
N ASP A 45 3.82 2.85 12.53
CA ASP A 45 3.82 1.56 11.87
C ASP A 45 3.55 1.76 10.36
N PRO A 46 4.61 1.78 9.53
CA PRO A 46 4.48 1.91 8.08
C PRO A 46 3.79 0.70 7.41
N ASP A 47 3.96 -0.51 7.94
CA ASP A 47 3.34 -1.72 7.37
C ASP A 47 1.82 -1.70 7.57
N GLU A 48 1.36 -1.35 8.78
CA GLU A 48 -0.08 -1.16 9.06
C GLU A 48 -0.67 -0.10 8.13
N HIS A 49 0.02 1.03 7.96
CA HIS A 49 -0.43 2.08 7.07
C HIS A 49 -0.48 1.63 5.60
N CYS A 50 0.55 0.94 5.12
CA CYS A 50 0.58 0.38 3.77
C CYS A 50 -0.56 -0.61 3.55
N ARG A 51 -0.88 -1.46 4.54
CA ARG A 51 -2.03 -2.39 4.48
C ARG A 51 -3.36 -1.66 4.40
N TYR A 52 -3.54 -0.61 5.20
CA TYR A 52 -4.72 0.25 5.11
C TYR A 52 -4.85 0.88 3.72
N VAL A 53 -3.78 1.49 3.20
CA VAL A 53 -3.78 2.12 1.87
C VAL A 53 -4.04 1.10 0.76
N ALA A 54 -3.46 -0.11 0.87
CA ALA A 54 -3.66 -1.20 -0.06
C ALA A 54 -5.14 -1.63 -0.12
N LYS A 55 -5.77 -1.85 1.03
CA LYS A 55 -7.21 -2.18 1.12
C LYS A 55 -8.10 -1.09 0.52
N GLN A 56 -7.69 0.19 0.60
CA GLN A 56 -8.44 1.31 0.01
C GLN A 56 -8.24 1.43 -1.51
N ARG A 57 -7.01 1.25 -2.00
CA ARG A 57 -6.67 1.46 -3.43
C ARG A 57 -6.93 0.25 -4.30
N THR A 58 -6.78 -0.93 -3.73
CA THR A 58 -6.64 -2.19 -4.47
C THR A 58 -7.15 -3.37 -3.63
N PRO A 59 -8.41 -3.33 -3.14
CA PRO A 59 -8.96 -4.36 -2.25
C PRO A 59 -9.04 -5.74 -2.88
N ASN A 60 -9.16 -5.82 -4.21
CA ASN A 60 -9.29 -7.05 -4.97
C ASN A 60 -8.77 -6.88 -6.40
N LYS A 61 -8.82 -7.95 -7.17
CA LYS A 61 -8.29 -8.01 -8.54
C LYS A 61 -9.13 -7.20 -9.52
N GLU A 62 -10.44 -7.11 -9.29
CA GLU A 62 -11.37 -6.34 -10.13
C GLU A 62 -11.02 -4.84 -10.08
N VAL A 63 -10.93 -4.26 -8.89
CA VAL A 63 -10.56 -2.85 -8.68
C VAL A 63 -9.14 -2.57 -9.19
N TYR A 64 -8.21 -3.52 -9.02
CA TYR A 64 -6.89 -3.43 -9.62
C TYR A 64 -6.96 -3.29 -11.15
N ASN A 65 -7.71 -4.18 -11.81
CA ASN A 65 -7.80 -4.21 -13.28
C ASN A 65 -8.45 -2.93 -13.83
N GLU A 66 -9.53 -2.45 -13.21
CA GLU A 66 -10.18 -1.18 -13.56
C GLU A 66 -9.17 -0.02 -13.47
N ARG A 67 -8.41 0.06 -12.38
CA ARG A 67 -7.40 1.10 -12.20
C ARG A 67 -6.28 1.01 -13.25
N MET A 68 -5.86 -0.20 -13.60
CA MET A 68 -4.84 -0.39 -14.63
C MET A 68 -5.34 0.02 -16.02
N ALA A 69 -6.62 -0.19 -16.32
CA ALA A 69 -7.24 0.30 -17.56
C ALA A 69 -7.22 1.84 -17.60
N ASP A 70 -7.68 2.50 -16.54
CA ASP A 70 -7.63 3.97 -16.42
C ASP A 70 -6.21 4.51 -16.61
N PHE A 71 -5.22 3.92 -15.94
CA PHE A 71 -3.84 4.37 -16.03
C PHE A 71 -3.24 4.18 -17.42
N LYS A 72 -3.63 3.12 -18.14
CA LYS A 72 -3.19 2.86 -19.51
C LYS A 72 -3.71 3.93 -20.47
N ASP A 73 -4.91 4.45 -20.23
CA ASP A 73 -5.50 5.53 -21.03
C ASP A 73 -4.94 6.90 -20.65
N TRP A 74 -4.66 7.11 -19.36
CA TRP A 74 -4.20 8.41 -18.88
C TRP A 74 -2.71 8.66 -19.03
N TYR A 75 -1.88 7.63 -18.99
CA TYR A 75 -0.43 7.80 -18.87
C TYR A 75 0.32 7.08 -19.98
N ASN A 76 1.51 7.61 -20.30
CA ASN A 76 2.39 6.92 -21.23
C ASN A 76 2.93 5.61 -20.64
N LYS A 77 3.59 4.83 -21.50
CA LYS A 77 4.05 3.47 -21.19
C LYS A 77 4.95 3.40 -19.94
N GLU A 78 5.92 4.31 -19.80
CA GLU A 78 6.88 4.29 -18.69
C GLU A 78 6.19 4.55 -17.35
N VAL A 79 5.36 5.59 -17.30
CA VAL A 79 4.60 5.96 -16.10
C VAL A 79 3.61 4.85 -15.76
N TYR A 80 2.89 4.31 -16.75
CA TYR A 80 1.99 3.17 -16.57
C TYR A 80 2.71 1.97 -15.95
N GLN A 81 3.88 1.58 -16.47
CA GLN A 81 4.64 0.44 -15.95
C GLN A 81 5.09 0.65 -14.50
N SER A 82 5.48 1.87 -14.13
CA SER A 82 5.84 2.20 -12.75
C SER A 82 4.65 2.07 -11.78
N LEU A 83 3.46 2.53 -12.23
CA LEU A 83 2.22 2.41 -11.47
C LEU A 83 1.77 0.96 -11.36
N GLU A 84 1.91 0.18 -12.42
CA GLU A 84 1.56 -1.24 -12.41
C GLU A 84 2.37 -1.99 -11.35
N LYS A 85 3.68 -1.74 -11.27
CA LYS A 85 4.54 -2.30 -10.21
C LYS A 85 4.04 -1.94 -8.81
N LEU A 86 3.78 -0.66 -8.56
CA LEU A 86 3.29 -0.19 -7.26
C LEU A 86 1.94 -0.82 -6.89
N TYR A 87 0.99 -0.87 -7.84
CA TYR A 87 -0.34 -1.39 -7.58
C TYR A 87 -0.39 -2.92 -7.46
N LYS A 88 0.52 -3.66 -8.11
CA LYS A 88 0.72 -5.10 -7.84
C LYS A 88 1.18 -5.34 -6.40
N LEU A 89 2.06 -4.48 -5.87
CA LEU A 89 2.47 -4.56 -4.47
C LEU A 89 1.31 -4.24 -3.53
N TYR A 90 0.50 -3.21 -3.82
CA TYR A 90 -0.72 -2.95 -3.04
C TYR A 90 -1.70 -4.13 -3.07
N LEU A 91 -1.98 -4.73 -4.22
CA LEU A 91 -2.84 -5.91 -4.31
C LEU A 91 -2.29 -7.07 -3.46
N SER A 92 -0.97 -7.29 -3.51
CA SER A 92 -0.32 -8.31 -2.69
C SER A 92 -0.45 -8.01 -1.19
N PHE A 93 -0.29 -6.75 -0.78
CA PHE A 93 -0.45 -6.30 0.60
C PHE A 93 -1.89 -6.43 1.11
N ALA A 94 -2.88 -6.08 0.29
CA ALA A 94 -4.28 -6.16 0.64
C ALA A 94 -4.73 -7.62 0.87
N ASN A 95 -4.18 -8.53 0.06
CA ASN A 95 -4.48 -9.96 0.10
C ASN A 95 -3.56 -10.77 1.02
N GLN A 96 -2.58 -10.14 1.66
CA GLN A 96 -1.89 -10.79 2.77
C GLN A 96 -2.91 -11.00 3.87
N GLU A 97 -3.26 -12.27 4.11
CA GLU A 97 -4.02 -12.65 5.30
C GLU A 97 -3.36 -11.97 6.51
N GLU A 98 -4.18 -11.24 7.25
CA GLU A 98 -3.79 -10.80 8.58
C GLU A 98 -3.55 -12.11 9.32
N VAL A 99 -2.27 -12.45 9.57
CA VAL A 99 -1.92 -13.58 10.42
C VAL A 99 -2.32 -13.17 11.84
N VAL A 100 -3.63 -13.17 12.11
CA VAL A 100 -4.15 -13.25 13.46
C VAL A 100 -3.93 -14.70 13.82
N GLN A 101 -2.71 -15.00 14.26
CA GLN A 101 -2.47 -16.26 14.96
C GLN A 101 -3.53 -16.30 16.05
N LYS A 102 -4.45 -17.27 15.97
CA LYS A 102 -5.46 -17.44 17.01
C LYS A 102 -4.70 -17.53 18.32
N ARG A 103 -4.95 -16.59 19.23
CA ARG A 103 -4.40 -16.67 20.58
C ARG A 103 -4.78 -18.04 21.15
N SER A 104 -3.81 -18.70 21.75
CA SER A 104 -4.04 -19.91 22.52
C SER A 104 -5.09 -19.65 23.60
N THR A 105 -5.77 -20.70 24.07
CA THR A 105 -6.73 -20.59 25.15
C THR A 105 -6.08 -20.00 26.40
N GLU A 106 -4.80 -20.31 26.63
CA GLU A 106 -3.96 -19.78 27.70
C GLU A 106 -3.78 -18.25 27.59
N GLU A 107 -3.39 -17.74 26.42
CA GLU A 107 -3.23 -16.29 26.20
C GLU A 107 -4.55 -15.53 26.34
N VAL A 108 -5.66 -16.12 25.90
CA VAL A 108 -6.99 -15.52 26.09
C VAL A 108 -7.33 -15.46 27.58
N ASN A 109 -7.08 -16.54 28.33
CA ASN A 109 -7.33 -16.60 29.77
C ASN A 109 -6.45 -15.61 30.56
N GLU A 110 -5.19 -15.41 30.17
CA GLU A 110 -4.32 -14.39 30.76
C GLU A 110 -4.84 -12.97 30.53
N ILE A 111 -5.33 -12.67 29.32
CA ILE A 111 -5.93 -11.36 29.02
C ILE A 111 -7.21 -11.15 29.83
N LEU A 112 -8.05 -12.17 29.96
CA LEU A 112 -9.27 -12.11 30.77
C LEU A 112 -8.96 -11.87 32.25
N LYS A 113 -7.92 -12.52 32.79
CA LYS A 113 -7.38 -12.26 34.14
C LYS A 113 -6.97 -10.81 34.34
N LEU A 114 -6.20 -10.25 33.40
CA LEU A 114 -5.76 -8.85 33.46
C LEU A 114 -6.93 -7.85 33.49
N HIS A 115 -8.04 -8.20 32.85
CA HIS A 115 -9.24 -7.35 32.78
C HIS A 115 -10.28 -7.69 33.86
N LYS A 116 -10.01 -8.64 34.76
CA LYS A 116 -10.94 -9.11 35.80
C LYS A 116 -12.27 -9.63 35.23
N LEU A 117 -12.20 -10.28 34.08
CA LEU A 117 -13.35 -10.84 33.35
C LEU A 117 -13.42 -12.38 33.46
N GLU A 118 -12.88 -12.95 34.55
CA GLU A 118 -13.04 -14.39 34.80
C GLU A 118 -14.54 -14.73 34.98
N ILE A 119 -15.02 -15.77 34.29
CA ILE A 119 -16.34 -16.41 34.48
C ILE A 119 -16.15 -17.65 35.35
#